data_AF-A0A1L3MMU6-F1
#
_entry.id   AF-A0A1L3MMU6-F1
#
_cell.length_a   1.000
_cell.length_b   1.000
_cell.length_c   1.000
_cell.angle_alpha   90.00
_cell.angle_beta   90.00
_cell.angle_gamma   90.00
#
_symmetry.space_group_name_H-M   'P 1'
#
loop_
_entity.id
_entity.type
_entity.pdbx_description
1 polymer ?
#
loop_
_entity_poly.entity_id
_entity_poly.type
_entity_poly.pdbx_seq_one_letter_code
_entity_poly.pdbx_strand_id
1 'polypeptide(L)'
;MNSCWSYIGYEAHDFYHEEIDDLLIPAEHFEKLPNPLLIEAISYVDDKGYEWIAGYLLEEETRRKVYEVWIKNGEQIAYEIYVD
;
A
#
# COMPACT_ATOMS: atom_id res chain seq x y z
N MET A 1 9.41 17.30 29.01
CA MET A 1 10.27 16.66 27.98
C MET A 1 9.31 15.86 27.10
N ASN A 2 8.97 16.36 25.92
CA ASN A 2 8.06 15.66 25.01
C ASN A 2 8.92 14.83 24.05
N SER A 3 9.07 13.55 24.36
CA SER A 3 9.64 12.60 23.39
C SER A 3 8.63 12.43 22.27
N CYS A 4 8.87 13.08 21.13
CA CYS A 4 8.07 12.93 19.92
C CYS A 4 8.53 11.64 19.23
N TRP A 5 7.91 10.51 19.57
CA TRP A 5 8.13 9.26 18.84
C TRP A 5 7.31 9.34 17.55
N SER A 6 7.98 9.50 16.41
CA SER A 6 7.37 9.21 15.12
C SER A 6 7.13 7.71 15.02
N TYR A 7 5.86 7.29 14.96
CA TYR A 7 5.51 5.88 14.76
C TYR A 7 5.70 5.53 13.29
N ILE A 8 6.61 4.61 13.01
CA ILE A 8 6.77 3.99 11.69
C ILE A 8 6.28 2.55 11.85
N GLY A 9 5.23 2.20 11.11
CA GLY A 9 4.74 0.83 10.98
C GLY A 9 5.23 0.21 9.68
N TYR A 10 5.52 -1.09 9.75
CA TYR A 10 5.80 -1.92 8.57
C TYR A 10 4.94 -3.17 8.65
N GLU A 11 4.26 -3.49 7.57
CA GLU A 11 3.44 -4.68 7.43
C GLU A 11 3.72 -5.33 6.06
N ALA A 12 3.80 -6.66 6.04
CA ALA A 12 3.90 -7.43 4.82
C ALA A 12 2.96 -8.63 4.91
N HIS A 13 2.08 -8.79 3.93
CA HIS A 13 1.08 -9.84 3.93
C HIS A 13 0.72 -10.27 2.51
N ASP A 14 0.47 -11.57 2.33
CA ASP A 14 -0.04 -12.12 1.08
C ASP A 14 -1.55 -11.94 1.07
N PHE A 15 -2.08 -11.28 0.03
CA PHE A 15 -3.50 -11.03 -0.12
C PHE A 15 -4.02 -11.68 -1.40
N TYR A 16 -5.18 -12.32 -1.32
CA TYR A 16 -6.01 -12.64 -2.48
C TYR A 16 -6.83 -11.41 -2.87
N HIS A 17 -7.23 -11.30 -4.14
CA HIS A 17 -8.03 -10.15 -4.62
C HIS A 17 -9.30 -9.93 -3.80
N GLU A 18 -9.93 -10.99 -3.30
CA GLU A 18 -11.16 -10.90 -2.50
C GLU A 18 -10.96 -10.31 -1.09
N GLU A 19 -9.72 -10.21 -0.64
CA GLU A 19 -9.34 -9.70 0.69
C GLU A 19 -8.87 -8.24 0.66
N ILE A 20 -8.64 -7.69 -0.54
CA ILE A 20 -8.10 -6.34 -0.71
C ILE A 20 -9.25 -5.34 -0.79
N ASP A 21 -9.20 -4.34 0.08
CA ASP A 21 -10.16 -3.23 0.10
C ASP A 21 -10.02 -2.36 -1.16
N ASP A 22 -11.14 -1.94 -1.73
CA ASP A 22 -11.20 -1.02 -2.88
C ASP A 22 -10.46 0.32 -2.61
N LEU A 23 -10.29 0.69 -1.33
CA LEU A 23 -9.49 1.84 -0.89
C LEU A 23 -8.00 1.68 -1.19
N LEU A 24 -7.49 0.44 -1.18
CA LEU A 24 -6.10 0.14 -1.52
C LEU A 24 -5.94 0.02 -3.03
N ILE A 25 -6.88 -0.67 -3.68
CA ILE A 25 -6.86 -0.93 -5.12
C ILE A 25 -8.28 -0.87 -5.64
N PRO A 26 -8.64 0.13 -6.45
CA PRO A 26 -9.93 0.16 -7.11
C PRO A 26 -10.21 -1.11 -7.89
N ALA A 27 -11.45 -1.61 -7.84
CA ALA A 27 -11.85 -2.85 -8.49
C ALA A 27 -11.42 -2.95 -9.97
N GLU A 28 -11.46 -1.82 -10.69
CA GLU A 28 -11.07 -1.68 -12.09
C GLU A 28 -9.58 -1.96 -12.38
N HIS A 29 -8.72 -1.92 -11.37
CA HIS A 29 -7.29 -2.20 -11.51
C HIS A 29 -6.95 -3.68 -11.31
N PHE A 30 -7.80 -4.47 -10.62
CA PHE A 30 -7.51 -5.89 -10.33
C PHE A 30 -7.38 -6.75 -11.58
N GLU A 31 -8.10 -6.44 -12.66
CA GLU A 31 -8.05 -7.24 -13.90
C GLU A 31 -6.64 -7.39 -14.47
N LYS A 32 -5.74 -6.45 -14.15
CA LYS A 32 -4.36 -6.42 -14.65
C LYS A 32 -3.34 -6.95 -13.65
N LEU A 33 -3.74 -7.26 -12.42
CA LEU A 33 -2.83 -7.66 -11.35
C LEU A 33 -2.82 -9.18 -11.16
N PRO A 34 -1.66 -9.79 -10.84
CA PRO A 34 -1.60 -11.21 -10.50
C PRO A 34 -2.44 -11.51 -9.24
N ASN A 35 -2.78 -12.78 -9.02
CA ASN A 35 -3.53 -13.24 -7.84
C ASN A 35 -2.97 -14.61 -7.39
N PRO A 36 -2.40 -14.76 -6.18
CA PRO A 36 -2.29 -13.78 -5.09
C PRO A 36 -1.21 -12.69 -5.31
N LEU A 37 -1.18 -11.70 -4.42
CA LEU A 37 -0.23 -10.58 -4.41
C LEU A 37 0.42 -10.44 -3.04
N LEU A 38 1.71 -10.10 -3.01
CA LEU A 38 2.36 -9.65 -1.79
C LEU A 38 2.17 -8.14 -1.64
N ILE A 39 1.60 -7.69 -0.52
CA ILE A 39 1.51 -6.27 -0.17
C ILE A 39 2.55 -5.97 0.90
N GLU A 40 3.38 -4.95 0.65
CA GLU A 40 4.25 -4.33 1.65
C GLU A 40 3.73 -2.91 1.92
N ALA A 41 3.29 -2.66 3.15
CA ALA A 41 2.75 -1.37 3.58
C ALA A 41 3.65 -0.72 4.62
N ILE A 42 3.94 0.56 4.42
CA ILE A 42 4.66 1.42 5.35
C ILE A 42 3.70 2.49 5.83
N SER A 43 3.50 2.59 7.14
CA SER A 43 2.69 3.64 7.75
C SER A 43 3.57 4.61 8.55
N TYR A 44 3.25 5.90 8.49
CA TYR A 44 3.99 6.96 9.14
C TYR A 44 3.05 8.09 9.55
N VAL A 45 3.23 8.61 10.78
CA VAL A 45 2.57 9.85 11.21
C VAL A 45 3.58 10.98 11.22
N ASP A 46 3.31 12.04 10.45
CA ASP A 46 4.20 13.18 10.34
C ASP A 46 4.13 14.14 11.54
N ASP A 47 5.01 15.14 11.56
CA ASP A 47 5.09 16.13 12.63
C ASP A 47 3.85 17.03 12.75
N LYS A 48 3.01 17.06 11.71
CA LYS A 48 1.71 17.76 11.69
C LYS A 48 0.56 16.85 12.10
N GLY A 49 0.82 15.57 12.36
CA GLY A 49 -0.17 14.58 12.73
C GLY A 49 -0.94 13.99 11.54
N TYR A 50 -0.44 14.16 10.31
CA TYR A 50 -1.02 13.46 9.15
C TYR A 50 -0.54 12.03 9.11
N GLU A 51 -1.48 11.12 8.87
CA GLU A 51 -1.19 9.72 8.62
C GLU A 51 -0.88 9.52 7.13
N TRP A 52 0.20 8.80 6.88
CA TRP A 52 0.68 8.43 5.56
C TRP A 52 0.81 6.92 5.48
N ILE A 53 0.30 6.34 4.40
CA ILE A 53 0.51 4.93 4.08
C ILE A 53 1.04 4.85 2.65
N ALA A 54 2.16 4.16 2.48
CA ALA A 54 2.68 3.75 1.17
C ALA A 54 2.51 2.24 1.05
N GLY A 55 1.72 1.79 0.07
CA GLY A 55 1.51 0.38 -0.24
C GLY A 55 2.20 0.00 -1.54
N TYR A 56 3.01 -1.06 -1.50
CA TYR A 56 3.62 -1.66 -2.68
C TYR A 56 3.04 -3.05 -2.89
N LEU A 57 2.58 -3.32 -4.11
CA LEU A 57 2.24 -4.68 -4.50
C LEU A 57 3.37 -5.26 -5.32
N LEU A 58 3.73 -6.49 -4.95
CA LEU A 58 4.79 -7.24 -5.56
C LEU A 58 4.22 -8.54 -6.13
N GLU A 59 4.69 -8.91 -7.32
CA GLU A 59 4.52 -10.27 -7.84
C GLU A 59 5.30 -11.24 -6.94
N GLU A 60 4.63 -12.28 -6.41
CA GLU A 60 5.20 -13.17 -5.39
C GLU A 60 6.54 -13.80 -5.83
N GLU A 61 6.60 -14.33 -7.06
CA GLU A 61 7.77 -15.06 -7.55
C GLU A 61 8.98 -14.16 -7.83
N THR A 62 8.76 -13.01 -8.45
CA THR A 62 9.86 -12.15 -8.93
C THR A 62 10.14 -10.97 -8.01
N ARG A 63 9.23 -10.68 -7.08
CA ARG A 63 9.17 -9.46 -6.25
C ARG A 63 9.21 -8.18 -7.08
N ARG A 64 8.77 -8.24 -8.35
CA ARG A 64 8.62 -7.04 -9.18
C ARG A 64 7.44 -6.24 -8.69
N LYS A 65 7.64 -4.93 -8.57
CA LYS A 65 6.57 -4.00 -8.25
C LYS A 65 5.58 -3.95 -9.41
N VAL A 66 4.32 -4.26 -9.14
CA VAL A 66 3.21 -4.24 -10.11
C VAL A 66 2.25 -3.09 -9.85
N TYR A 67 2.17 -2.62 -8.60
CA TYR A 67 1.32 -1.50 -8.21
C TYR A 67 1.94 -0.73 -7.05
N GLU A 68 1.68 0.57 -7.00
CA GLU A 68 2.04 1.45 -5.89
C GLU A 68 0.86 2.35 -5.56
N VAL A 69 0.60 2.56 -4.27
CA VAL A 69 -0.46 3.44 -3.78
C VAL A 69 0.04 4.31 -2.63
N TRP A 70 -0.40 5.57 -2.65
CA TRP A 70 -0.16 6.53 -1.58
C TRP A 70 -1.48 6.98 -0.98
N ILE A 71 -1.60 6.86 0.34
CA ILE A 71 -2.79 7.23 1.10
C ILE A 71 -2.39 8.25 2.16
N LYS A 72 -3.21 9.29 2.31
CA LYS A 72 -3.06 10.32 3.33
C LYS A 72 -4.35 10.47 4.11
N ASN A 73 -4.30 10.31 5.43
CA ASN A 73 -5.47 10.34 6.33
C ASN A 73 -6.65 9.46 5.84
N GLY A 74 -6.34 8.27 5.32
CA GLY A 74 -7.35 7.35 4.78
C GLY A 74 -7.87 7.70 3.39
N GLU A 75 -7.35 8.73 2.71
CA GLU A 75 -7.71 9.05 1.33
C GLU A 75 -6.56 8.70 0.37
N GLN A 76 -6.85 7.96 -0.70
CA GLN A 76 -5.87 7.69 -1.75
C GLN A 76 -5.54 9.00 -2.51
N ILE A 77 -4.25 9.36 -2.56
CA ILE A 77 -3.78 10.60 -3.20
C ILE A 77 -2.95 10.38 -4.46
N ALA A 78 -2.41 9.17 -4.66
CA ALA A 78 -1.70 8.79 -5.88
C ALA A 78 -1.66 7.26 -6.03
N TYR A 79 -1.51 6.79 -7.27
CA TYR A 79 -1.20 5.40 -7.58
C TYR A 79 -0.40 5.31 -8.89
N GLU A 80 0.29 4.19 -9.07
CA GLU A 80 1.00 3.86 -10.32
C GLU A 80 0.87 2.36 -10.60
N ILE A 81 0.69 2.01 -11.87
CA ILE A 81 0.53 0.63 -12.34
C ILE A 81 1.73 0.30 -13.24
N TYR A 82 2.41 -0.82 -12.97
CA TYR A 82 3.65 -1.19 -13.66
C TYR A 82 3.51 -2.46 -14.52
N VAL A 83 2.28 -2.89 -14.79
CA VAL A 83 1.99 -4.05 -15.64
C VAL A 83 1.80 -3.60 -17.09
N ASP A 84 2.46 -4.29 -18.03
CA ASP A 84 2.43 -4.03 -19.47
C ASP A 84 1.11 -4.48 -20.14
#